data_AF-A0A7Y2C977-F1
#
_entry.id   AF-A0A7Y2C977-F1
#
_cell.length_a   1.000
_cell.length_b   1.000
_cell.length_c   1.000
_cell.angle_alpha   90.00
_cell.angle_beta   90.00
_cell.angle_gamma   90.00
#
_symmetry.space_group_name_H-M   'P 1'
#
loop_
_entity.id
_entity.type
_entity.pdbx_description
1 polymer ?
#
loop_
_entity_poly.entity_id
_entity_poly.type
_entity_poly.pdbx_seq_one_letter_code
_entity_poly.pdbx_strand_id
1 'polypeptide(L)'
;MIEIAVPLVLGIISLTLLVMLIFGVRSLSHGRISPMTAGAIAIPLVLLAILGFVTGDWPRAGVLTILITLVGTLLSMAASSIKGLFS
;
A
#
# COMPACT_ATOMS: atom_id res chain seq x y z
N MET A 1 -10.60 -7.17 29.27
CA MET A 1 -9.37 -7.37 28.46
C MET A 1 -9.40 -6.66 27.10
N ILE A 2 -10.57 -6.32 26.53
CA ILE A 2 -10.67 -5.67 25.21
C ILE A 2 -10.28 -4.18 25.25
N GLU A 3 -10.52 -3.47 26.36
CA GLU A 3 -10.32 -2.02 26.45
C GLU A 3 -8.86 -1.56 26.35
N ILE A 4 -7.89 -2.37 26.81
CA ILE A 4 -6.46 -2.04 26.68
C ILE A 4 -5.93 -2.49 25.31
N ALA A 5 -6.50 -3.54 24.72
CA ALA A 5 -5.99 -4.15 23.50
C ALA A 5 -6.15 -3.22 22.27
N VAL A 6 -7.30 -2.57 22.12
CA VAL A 6 -7.58 -1.68 20.96
C VAL A 6 -6.61 -0.48 20.89
N PRO A 7 -6.44 0.35 21.93
CA PRO A 7 -5.52 1.48 21.86
C PRO A 7 -4.06 1.03 21.70
N LEU A 8 -3.67 -0.10 22.29
CA LEU A 8 -2.33 -0.66 22.12
C LEU A 8 -2.09 -1.07 20.66
N VAL A 9 -3.05 -1.77 20.05
CA VAL A 9 -2.97 -2.18 18.63
C VAL A 9 -2.90 -0.96 17.72
N LEU A 10 -3.71 0.08 17.97
CA LEU A 10 -3.65 1.33 17.20
C LEU A 10 -2.30 2.04 17.35
N GLY A 11 -1.74 2.05 18.57
CA GLY A 11 -0.41 2.60 18.85
C GLY A 11 0.69 1.85 18.09
N ILE A 12 0.65 0.50 18.12
CA ILE A 12 1.60 -0.35 17.41
C ILE A 12 1.49 -0.12 15.89
N ILE A 13 0.27 -0.14 15.34
CA ILE A 13 0.04 0.09 13.90
C ILE A 13 0.60 1.45 13.48
N SER A 14 0.30 2.51 14.23
CA SER A 14 0.77 3.86 13.93
C SER A 14 2.30 3.96 13.98
N LEU A 15 2.93 3.33 14.98
CA LEU A 15 4.38 3.29 15.10
C LEU A 15 5.03 2.49 13.97
N THR A 16 4.45 1.35 13.59
CA THR A 16 4.92 0.55 12.44
C THR A 16 4.87 1.36 11.16
N LEU A 17 3.78 2.08 10.89
CA LEU A 17 3.66 2.92 9.70
C LEU A 17 4.70 4.05 9.69
N LEU A 18 4.95 4.70 10.84
CA LEU A 18 5.99 5.72 10.96
C LEU A 18 7.38 5.15 10.68
N VAL A 19 7.70 3.98 11.24
CA VAL A 19 8.97 3.30 10.99
C VAL A 19 9.11 2.96 9.51
N MET A 20 8.09 2.37 8.88
CA MET A 20 8.10 2.08 7.45
C MET A 20 8.32 3.33 6.60
N LEU A 21 7.68 4.45 6.95
CA LEU A 21 7.87 5.73 6.26
C LEU A 21 9.31 6.23 6.37
N ILE A 22 9.88 6.26 7.58
CA ILE A 22 11.25 6.73 7.83
C ILE A 22 12.26 5.86 7.07
N PHE A 23 12.14 4.53 7.17
CA PHE A 23 13.04 3.62 6.47
C PHE A 23 12.83 3.67 4.95
N GLY A 24 11.61 3.88 4.47
CA GLY A 24 11.31 4.08 3.05
C GLY A 24 11.97 5.33 2.49
N VAL A 25 11.82 6.48 3.16
CA VAL A 25 12.46 7.75 2.79
C VAL A 25 13.98 7.64 2.86
N ARG A 26 14.51 6.99 3.90
CA ARG A 26 15.95 6.74 4.02
C ARG A 26 16.44 5.85 2.87
N SER A 27 15.70 4.81 2.51
CA SER A 27 16.09 3.91 1.42
C SER A 27 16.12 4.63 0.07
N LEU A 28 15.17 5.53 -0.16
CA LEU A 28 15.14 6.45 -1.31
C LEU A 28 16.35 7.39 -1.31
N SER A 29 16.67 8.01 -0.18
CA SER A 29 17.78 8.97 -0.09
C SER A 29 19.16 8.34 -0.30
N HIS A 30 19.31 7.06 0.04
CA HIS A 30 20.53 6.28 -0.19
C HIS A 30 20.58 5.64 -1.58
N GLY A 31 19.61 5.92 -2.45
CA GLY A 31 19.54 5.37 -3.81
C GLY A 31 19.33 3.86 -3.89
N ARG A 32 18.94 3.19 -2.79
CA ARG A 32 18.74 1.73 -2.76
C ARG A 32 17.48 1.30 -3.51
N ILE A 33 16.55 2.23 -3.75
CA ILE A 33 15.29 1.99 -4.43
C ILE A 33 15.07 3.17 -5.40
N SER A 34 14.64 2.88 -6.63
CA SER A 34 14.26 3.95 -7.56
C SER A 34 13.00 4.68 -7.05
N PRO A 35 12.86 6.01 -7.27
CA PRO A 35 11.66 6.76 -6.91
C PRO A 35 10.38 6.14 -7.48
N MET A 36 10.46 5.59 -8.70
CA MET A 36 9.35 4.93 -9.37
C MET A 36 8.92 3.65 -8.64
N THR A 37 9.89 2.83 -8.21
CA THR A 37 9.62 1.60 -7.43
C THR A 37 9.03 1.93 -6.06
N ALA A 38 9.54 2.96 -5.38
CA ALA A 38 8.97 3.38 -4.10
C ALA A 38 7.53 3.91 -4.25
N GLY A 39 7.27 4.69 -5.30
CA GLY A 39 5.93 5.14 -5.64
C GLY A 39 4.98 3.96 -5.86
N ALA A 40 5.39 2.94 -6.61
CA ALA A 40 4.59 1.75 -6.85
C ALA A 40 4.25 0.99 -5.56
N ILE A 41 5.19 0.88 -4.62
CA ILE A 41 4.98 0.25 -3.31
C ILE A 41 4.02 1.07 -2.43
N ALA A 42 4.00 2.39 -2.59
CA ALA A 42 3.11 3.28 -1.81
C ALA A 42 1.65 3.25 -2.30
N ILE A 43 1.38 2.84 -3.55
CA ILE A 43 0.03 2.85 -4.14
C ILE A 43 -1.03 2.17 -3.26
N PRO A 44 -0.83 0.93 -2.76
CA PRO A 44 -1.84 0.25 -1.94
C PRO A 44 -2.12 0.98 -0.63
N LEU A 45 -1.10 1.57 0.00
CA LEU A 45 -1.25 2.31 1.25
C LEU A 45 -2.04 3.60 1.05
N VAL A 46 -1.73 4.36 -0.01
CA VAL A 46 -2.46 5.58 -0.36
C VAL A 46 -3.90 5.25 -0.73
N LEU A 47 -4.11 4.18 -1.51
CA LEU A 47 -5.44 3.73 -1.89
C LEU A 47 -6.28 3.31 -0.68
N LEU A 48 -5.69 2.57 0.27
CA LEU A 48 -6.35 2.21 1.52
C LEU A 48 -6.75 3.43 2.33
N ALA A 49 -5.86 4.41 2.47
CA ALA A 49 -6.15 5.64 3.19
C ALA A 49 -7.33 6.39 2.54
N ILE A 50 -7.28 6.60 1.22
CA ILE A 50 -8.34 7.29 0.47
C ILE A 50 -9.67 6.54 0.64
N LEU A 51 -9.70 5.23 0.40
CA LEU A 51 -10.92 4.43 0.51
C LEU A 51 -11.45 4.37 1.94
N GLY A 52 -10.56 4.32 2.94
CA GLY A 52 -10.93 4.34 4.35
C GLY A 52 -11.65 5.64 4.72
N PHE A 53 -11.11 6.79 4.28
CA PHE A 53 -11.74 8.09 4.50
C PHE A 53 -13.04 8.27 3.69
N VAL A 54 -13.10 7.78 2.45
CA VAL A 54 -14.28 7.92 1.58
C VAL A 54 -15.45 7.04 2.03
N THR A 55 -15.17 5.79 2.43
CA THR A 55 -16.21 4.83 2.79
C THR A 55 -16.62 4.91 4.26
N GLY A 56 -15.74 5.43 5.14
CA GLY A 56 -15.93 5.39 6.59
C GLY A 56 -15.85 3.99 7.20
N ASP A 57 -15.62 2.96 6.38
CA ASP A 57 -15.59 1.54 6.76
C ASP A 57 -14.22 0.96 6.39
N TRP A 58 -13.31 0.98 7.37
CA TRP A 58 -11.94 0.51 7.20
C TRP A 58 -11.81 -0.96 6.78
N PRO A 59 -12.60 -1.91 7.35
CA PRO A 59 -12.65 -3.27 6.83
C PRO A 59 -13.01 -3.34 5.34
N ARG A 60 -14.07 -2.64 4.91
CA ARG A 60 -14.50 -2.64 3.51
C ARG A 60 -13.46 -1.97 2.60
N ALA A 61 -12.86 -0.87 3.05
CA ALA A 61 -11.76 -0.20 2.34
C ALA A 61 -10.55 -1.12 2.14
N GLY A 62 -10.21 -1.93 3.15
CA GLY A 62 -9.17 -2.96 3.06
C GLY A 62 -9.45 -3.97 1.94
N VAL A 63 -10.66 -4.52 1.91
CA VAL A 63 -11.08 -5.47 0.86
C VAL A 63 -11.02 -4.81 -0.53
N LEU A 64 -11.56 -3.60 -0.67
CA LEU A 64 -11.55 -2.87 -1.95
C LEU A 64 -10.14 -2.56 -2.43
N THR A 65 -9.24 -2.16 -1.54
CA THR A 65 -7.83 -1.90 -1.86
C THR A 65 -7.17 -3.13 -2.45
N ILE A 66 -7.35 -4.29 -1.81
CA ILE A 66 -6.81 -5.57 -2.29
C ILE A 66 -7.39 -5.92 -3.66
N LEU A 67 -8.70 -5.79 -3.86
CA LEU A 67 -9.35 -6.09 -5.13
C LEU A 67 -8.85 -5.19 -6.26
N ILE A 68 -8.77 -3.87 -6.02
CA ILE A 68 -8.32 -2.91 -7.03
C ILE A 68 -6.85 -3.16 -7.40
N THR A 69 -5.98 -3.38 -6.41
CA THR A 69 -4.56 -3.65 -6.66
C THR A 69 -4.33 -4.98 -7.36
N LEU A 70 -5.12 -6.00 -7.03
CA LEU A 70 -5.11 -7.28 -7.73
C LEU A 70 -5.50 -7.12 -9.20
N VAL A 71 -6.63 -6.46 -9.48
CA VAL A 71 -7.08 -6.20 -10.86
C VAL A 71 -6.03 -5.39 -11.61
N GLY A 72 -5.48 -4.34 -11.00
CA GLY A 72 -4.41 -3.54 -11.60
C GLY A 72 -3.17 -4.36 -11.94
N THR A 73 -2.80 -5.30 -11.07
CA THR A 73 -1.66 -6.21 -11.31
C THR A 73 -1.95 -7.19 -12.44
N LEU A 74 -3.15 -7.76 -12.49
CA LEU A 74 -3.55 -8.65 -13.59
C LEU A 74 -3.56 -7.91 -14.93
N LEU A 75 -4.06 -6.68 -14.96
CA LEU A 75 -4.05 -5.83 -16.16
C LEU A 75 -2.63 -5.47 -16.59
N SER A 76 -1.73 -5.16 -15.66
CA SER A 76 -0.35 -4.83 -15.98
C SER A 76 0.41 -6.05 -16.53
N MET A 77 0.16 -7.24 -15.98
CA MET A 77 0.69 -8.50 -16.49
C MET A 77 0.18 -8.79 -17.90
N ALA A 78 -1.14 -8.70 -18.12
CA ALA A 78 -1.73 -8.91 -19.44
C ALA A 78 -1.18 -7.93 -20.48
N ALA A 79 -1.07 -6.64 -20.13
CA ALA A 79 -0.47 -5.63 -21.00
C ALA A 79 1.01 -5.92 -21.30
N SER A 80 1.77 -6.41 -20.31
CA SER A 80 3.17 -6.82 -20.51
C SER A 80 3.28 -8.02 -21.44
N SER A 81 2.42 -9.03 -21.28
CA SER A 81 2.39 -10.21 -22.15
C SER A 81 2.06 -9.84 -23.60
N ILE A 82 1.08 -8.95 -23.82
CA ILE A 82 0.72 -8.48 -25.16
C ILE A 82 1.88 -7.70 -25.79
N LYS A 83 2.52 -6.78 -25.05
CA LYS A 83 3.69 -6.04 -25.55
C LYS A 83 4.84 -6.96 -25.97
N GLY A 84 5.07 -8.04 -25.22
CA GLY A 84 6.09 -9.04 -25.54
C GLY A 84 5.83 -9.84 -26.82
N LEU A 85 4.61 -9.83 -27.37
CA LEU A 85 4.28 -10.49 -28.64
C LEU A 85 4.60 -9.62 -29.87
N PHE A 86 4.75 -8.31 -29.67
CA PHE A 86 4.99 -7.33 -30.73
C PHE A 86 6.41 -6.73 -30.70
N SER A 87 7.29 -7.25 -29.84
CA SER A 87 8.69 -6.87 -29.70
C SER A 87 9.60 -8.05 -29.99
#